data_AF-A0A6J2J7X1-F1
#
_entry.id   AF-A0A6J2J7X1-F1
#
_cell.length_a   1.000
_cell.length_b   1.000
_cell.length_c   1.000
_cell.angle_alpha   90.00
_cell.angle_beta   90.00
_cell.angle_gamma   90.00
#
_symmetry.space_group_name_H-M   'P 1'
#
loop_
_entity.id
_entity.type
_entity.pdbx_description
1 polymer ?
#
loop_
_entity_poly.entity_id
_entity_poly.type
_entity_poly.pdbx_seq_one_letter_code
_entity_poly.pdbx_strand_id
1 'polypeptide(L)'
;MSAVTQQGCFIEPRRTPGRIMEFIFFTALMALYAAYSANIVVLLQAPSNSITSLAQLAASKVTLAANDVDYNRFVFNDDIDPLHVSVHKTIIPDNGKPRFHDISYGVERIRKGLFAFHSIVEPVYRRIEETFQENEKCDLTEVDYINSLDAFTPVKKDSPYLELLRVSYKHVREVGIQAALNKRYQVPKPRCESKAVAFSSVGLLDLRPVLIMMMYGVALSLAILLAEIIVFKIKEYNCNFH
;
A
#
# COMPACT_ATOMS: atom_id res chain seq x y z
N MET A 1 -5.01 -34.90 -14.69
CA MET A 1 -5.32 -33.76 -13.81
C MET A 1 -4.93 -34.01 -12.35
N SER A 2 -5.06 -35.23 -11.83
CA SER A 2 -4.93 -35.49 -10.38
C SER A 2 -3.56 -35.21 -9.76
N ALA A 3 -2.46 -35.32 -10.53
CA ALA A 3 -1.14 -34.92 -10.06
C ALA A 3 -0.99 -33.39 -9.93
N VAL A 4 -1.61 -32.62 -10.85
CA VAL A 4 -1.57 -31.14 -10.87
C VAL A 4 -2.41 -30.55 -9.75
N THR A 5 -3.57 -31.14 -9.46
CA THR A 5 -4.46 -30.71 -8.36
C THR A 5 -4.10 -31.36 -7.01
N GLN A 6 -3.03 -32.15 -6.94
CA GLN A 6 -2.62 -32.90 -5.75
C GLN A 6 -3.69 -33.85 -5.18
N GLN A 7 -4.63 -34.31 -6.00
CA GLN A 7 -5.76 -35.16 -5.58
C GLN A 7 -5.49 -36.68 -5.65
N GLY A 8 -4.23 -37.10 -5.89
CA GLY A 8 -3.85 -38.52 -5.95
C GLY A 8 -4.38 -39.24 -7.20
N CYS A 9 -3.77 -40.36 -7.59
CA CYS A 9 -4.23 -41.17 -8.73
C CYS A 9 -4.80 -42.50 -8.25
N PHE A 10 -5.93 -42.93 -8.81
CA PHE A 10 -6.48 -44.26 -8.54
C PHE A 10 -5.72 -45.38 -9.27
N ILE A 11 -5.10 -45.06 -10.41
CA ILE A 11 -4.36 -46.03 -11.23
C ILE A 11 -2.87 -45.88 -10.94
N GLU A 12 -2.31 -46.86 -10.22
CA GLU A 12 -0.89 -46.89 -9.89
C GLU A 12 -0.06 -47.65 -10.95
N PRO A 13 1.09 -47.11 -11.37
CA PRO A 13 2.02 -47.82 -12.23
C PRO A 13 2.61 -49.04 -11.50
N ARG A 14 2.45 -50.22 -12.12
CA ARG A 14 2.96 -51.50 -11.60
C ARG A 14 4.47 -51.68 -11.74
N ARG A 15 5.10 -51.02 -12.72
CA ARG A 15 6.54 -51.16 -13.00
C ARG A 15 7.36 -50.11 -12.25
N THR A 16 8.52 -50.50 -11.75
CA THR A 16 9.49 -49.66 -11.04
C THR A 16 9.83 -48.33 -11.71
N PRO A 17 10.13 -48.27 -13.03
CA PRO A 17 10.40 -46.99 -13.69
C PRO A 17 9.20 -46.03 -13.67
N GLY A 18 7.97 -46.55 -13.73
CA GLY A 18 6.76 -45.74 -13.64
C GLY A 18 6.57 -45.13 -12.25
N ARG A 19 6.89 -45.88 -11.19
CA ARG A 19 6.86 -45.38 -9.81
C ARG A 19 7.90 -44.30 -9.54
N ILE A 20 9.11 -44.45 -10.10
CA ILE A 20 10.16 -43.44 -10.00
C ILE A 20 9.73 -42.15 -10.71
N MET A 21 9.17 -42.26 -11.92
CA MET A 21 8.67 -41.12 -12.68
C MET A 21 7.54 -40.40 -11.93
N GLU A 22 6.58 -41.16 -11.39
CA GLU A 22 5.48 -40.62 -10.59
C GLU A 22 6.00 -39.86 -9.36
N PHE A 23 6.93 -40.46 -8.61
CA PHE A 23 7.53 -39.82 -7.44
C PHE A 23 8.22 -38.50 -7.78
N ILE A 24 9.04 -38.48 -8.84
CA ILE A 24 9.72 -37.26 -9.30
C ILE A 24 8.69 -36.20 -9.71
N PHE A 25 7.66 -36.60 -10.45
CA PHE A 25 6.64 -35.68 -10.96
C PHE A 25 5.79 -35.07 -9.83
N PHE A 26 5.32 -35.88 -8.89
CA PHE A 26 4.58 -35.40 -7.71
C PHE A 26 5.44 -34.51 -6.82
N THR A 27 6.71 -34.86 -6.60
CA THR A 27 7.64 -34.04 -5.80
C THR A 27 7.88 -32.69 -6.45
N ALA A 28 8.11 -32.66 -7.78
CA ALA A 28 8.29 -31.42 -8.52
C ALA A 28 7.05 -30.51 -8.47
N LEU A 29 5.85 -31.08 -8.65
CA LEU A 29 4.60 -30.33 -8.56
C LEU A 29 4.29 -29.85 -7.13
N MET A 30 4.65 -30.64 -6.12
CA MET A 30 4.52 -30.23 -4.72
C MET A 30 5.44 -29.03 -4.40
N ALA A 31 6.69 -29.06 -4.86
CA ALA A 31 7.61 -27.95 -4.69
C ALA A 31 7.11 -26.68 -5.40
N LEU A 32 6.59 -26.82 -6.63
CA LEU A 32 6.04 -25.70 -7.39
C LEU A 32 4.79 -25.10 -6.72
N TYR A 33 3.90 -25.94 -6.20
CA TYR A 33 2.74 -25.49 -5.42
C TYR A 33 3.17 -24.73 -4.17
N ALA A 34 4.13 -25.26 -3.40
CA ALA A 34 4.62 -24.62 -2.19
C ALA A 34 5.25 -23.24 -2.49
N ALA A 35 6.05 -23.14 -3.56
CA ALA A 35 6.66 -21.89 -3.99
C ALA A 35 5.60 -20.86 -4.46
N TYR A 36 4.59 -21.32 -5.20
CA TYR A 36 3.50 -20.46 -5.67
C TYR A 36 2.65 -19.93 -4.52
N SER A 37 2.26 -20.80 -3.57
CA SER A 37 1.49 -20.42 -2.39
C SER A 37 2.26 -19.42 -1.51
N ALA A 38 3.57 -19.60 -1.33
CA ALA A 38 4.40 -18.65 -0.60
C ALA A 38 4.45 -17.28 -1.31
N ASN A 39 4.66 -17.26 -2.63
CA ASN A 39 4.74 -16.01 -3.39
C ASN A 39 3.42 -15.23 -3.39
N ILE A 40 2.27 -15.90 -3.51
CA ILE A 40 0.97 -15.21 -3.43
C ILE A 40 0.79 -14.52 -2.09
N VAL A 41 1.10 -15.20 -0.98
CA VAL A 41 0.95 -14.64 0.36
C VAL A 41 1.84 -13.40 0.52
N VAL A 42 3.08 -13.46 0.02
CA VAL A 42 3.99 -12.32 0.03
C VAL A 42 3.47 -11.16 -0.82
N LEU A 43 2.92 -11.42 -2.01
CA LEU A 43 2.36 -10.35 -2.86
C LEU A 43 1.14 -9.68 -2.23
N LEU A 44 0.24 -10.47 -1.63
CA LEU A 44 -0.97 -9.94 -0.99
C LEU A 44 -0.66 -9.13 0.28
N GLN A 45 0.47 -9.41 0.92
CA GLN A 45 0.92 -8.72 2.14
C GLN A 45 1.92 -7.60 1.84
N ALA A 46 2.37 -7.44 0.60
CA ALA A 46 3.30 -6.40 0.24
C ALA A 46 2.62 -5.02 0.37
N PRO A 47 3.22 -4.07 1.12
CA PRO A 47 2.66 -2.73 1.24
C PRO A 47 2.66 -2.02 -0.11
N SER A 48 1.71 -1.10 -0.29
CA SER A 48 1.48 -0.47 -1.58
C SER A 48 2.35 0.78 -1.77
N ASN A 49 3.54 0.62 -2.35
CA ASN A 49 4.46 1.75 -2.62
C ASN A 49 4.11 2.53 -3.92
N SER A 50 2.83 2.78 -4.17
CA SER A 50 2.38 3.34 -5.46
C SER A 50 2.56 4.86 -5.60
N ILE A 51 2.56 5.61 -4.49
CA ILE A 51 2.66 7.07 -4.46
C ILE A 51 3.92 7.47 -3.69
N THR A 52 4.93 7.98 -4.39
CA THR A 52 6.19 8.42 -3.80
C THR A 52 6.51 9.88 -4.09
N SER A 53 5.89 10.47 -5.10
CA SER A 53 6.12 11.85 -5.51
C SER A 53 4.85 12.69 -5.44
N LEU A 54 5.03 14.01 -5.31
CA LEU A 54 3.91 14.95 -5.29
C LEU A 54 3.09 14.91 -6.59
N ALA A 55 3.75 14.67 -7.74
CA ALA A 55 3.07 14.52 -9.04
C ALA A 55 2.13 13.31 -9.06
N GLN A 56 2.58 12.17 -8.52
CA GLN A 56 1.74 10.97 -8.40
C GLN A 56 0.60 11.19 -7.42
N LEU A 57 0.86 11.90 -6.30
CA LEU A 57 -0.16 12.23 -5.32
C LEU A 57 -1.25 13.13 -5.93
N ALA A 58 -0.86 14.16 -6.70
CA ALA A 58 -1.78 15.07 -7.37
C ALA A 58 -2.62 14.38 -8.45
N ALA A 59 -2.07 13.40 -9.16
CA ALA A 59 -2.80 12.61 -10.16
C ALA A 59 -3.68 11.50 -9.53
N SER A 60 -3.46 11.16 -8.26
CA SER A 60 -4.18 10.10 -7.57
C SER A 60 -5.59 10.55 -7.15
N LYS A 61 -6.52 9.59 -6.99
CA LYS A 61 -7.88 9.86 -6.48
C LYS A 61 -7.94 9.90 -4.94
N VAL A 62 -6.80 10.17 -4.29
CA VAL A 62 -6.69 10.24 -2.83
C VAL A 62 -7.30 11.55 -2.34
N THR A 63 -8.00 11.49 -1.21
CA THR A 63 -8.57 12.70 -0.60
C THR A 63 -7.50 13.49 0.14
N LEU A 64 -7.20 14.69 -0.33
CA LEU A 64 -6.22 15.60 0.28
C LEU A 64 -6.88 16.51 1.32
N ALA A 65 -6.19 16.72 2.42
CA ALA A 65 -6.54 17.66 3.48
C ALA A 65 -5.28 18.23 4.14
N ALA A 66 -5.43 19.32 4.89
CA ALA A 66 -4.33 19.95 5.62
C ALA A 66 -4.69 20.21 7.08
N ASN A 67 -3.67 20.41 7.91
CA ASN A 67 -3.85 20.81 9.29
C ASN A 67 -4.37 22.25 9.41
N ASP A 68 -5.29 22.51 10.34
CA ASP A 68 -5.84 23.86 10.56
C ASP A 68 -4.85 24.72 11.37
N VAL A 69 -3.86 25.28 10.68
CA VAL A 69 -2.86 26.19 11.26
C VAL A 69 -2.66 27.37 10.33
N ASP A 70 -2.47 28.55 10.90
CA ASP A 70 -2.35 29.80 10.15
C ASP A 70 -1.23 29.76 9.10
N TYR A 71 -0.11 29.09 9.38
CA TYR A 71 1.03 29.03 8.45
C TYR A 71 0.66 28.33 7.13
N ASN A 72 -0.22 27.32 7.16
CA ASN A 72 -0.62 26.58 5.95
C ASN A 72 -1.30 27.52 4.94
N ARG A 73 -2.03 28.54 5.41
CA ARG A 73 -2.68 29.52 4.53
C ARG A 73 -1.67 30.34 3.74
N PHE A 74 -0.50 30.63 4.31
CA PHE A 74 0.57 31.35 3.62
C PHE A 74 1.29 30.43 2.63
N VAL A 75 1.68 29.24 3.08
CA VAL A 75 2.35 28.24 2.24
C VAL A 75 1.56 27.96 0.98
N PHE A 76 0.26 27.70 1.09
CA PHE A 76 -0.56 27.34 -0.06
C PHE A 76 -0.84 28.50 -1.03
N ASN A 77 -0.67 29.75 -0.59
CA ASN A 77 -0.91 30.93 -1.41
C ASN A 77 0.33 31.38 -2.19
N ASP A 78 1.53 31.04 -1.73
CA ASP A 78 2.80 31.56 -2.26
C ASP A 78 3.38 30.72 -3.43
N ASP A 79 2.72 29.62 -3.80
CA ASP A 79 3.27 28.65 -4.76
C ASP A 79 3.09 29.04 -6.24
N ILE A 80 4.21 29.20 -6.96
CA ILE A 80 4.27 29.50 -8.40
C ILE A 80 4.19 28.22 -9.27
N ASP A 81 4.54 27.06 -8.70
CA ASP A 81 4.58 25.79 -9.44
C ASP A 81 3.15 25.30 -9.74
N PRO A 82 2.80 25.00 -11.01
CA PRO A 82 1.50 24.44 -11.37
C PRO A 82 1.12 23.18 -10.59
N LEU A 83 2.11 22.39 -10.15
CA LEU A 83 1.88 21.15 -9.42
C LEU A 83 1.35 21.43 -8.00
N HIS A 84 1.99 22.34 -7.27
CA HIS A 84 1.54 22.80 -5.95
C HIS A 84 0.18 23.48 -6.01
N VAL A 85 -0.06 24.29 -7.04
CA VAL A 85 -1.37 24.92 -7.28
C VAL A 85 -2.47 23.87 -7.46
N SER A 86 -2.19 22.74 -8.13
CA SER A 86 -3.16 21.67 -8.31
C SER A 86 -3.54 20.98 -6.99
N VAL A 87 -2.54 20.77 -6.12
CA VAL A 87 -2.73 20.20 -4.78
C VAL A 87 -3.49 21.18 -3.89
N HIS A 88 -3.10 22.45 -3.90
CA HIS A 88 -3.78 23.53 -3.19
C HIS A 88 -5.25 23.62 -3.56
N LYS A 89 -5.60 23.69 -4.86
CA LYS A 89 -7.00 23.73 -5.32
C LYS A 89 -7.84 22.53 -4.89
N THR A 90 -7.19 21.39 -4.66
CA THR A 90 -7.87 20.19 -4.17
C THR A 90 -8.20 20.27 -2.68
N ILE A 91 -7.36 20.94 -1.89
CA ILE A 91 -7.54 21.15 -0.44
C ILE A 91 -8.47 22.34 -0.17
N ILE A 92 -8.26 23.44 -0.91
CA ILE A 92 -9.02 24.70 -0.84
C ILE A 92 -9.70 24.93 -2.19
N PRO A 93 -10.87 24.33 -2.42
CA PRO A 93 -11.63 24.57 -3.63
C PRO A 93 -12.24 25.97 -3.63
N ASP A 94 -12.19 26.68 -4.77
CA ASP A 94 -12.67 28.06 -4.92
C ASP A 94 -14.15 28.25 -4.50
N ASN A 95 -14.98 27.22 -4.69
CA ASN A 95 -16.42 27.23 -4.38
C ASN A 95 -16.82 26.24 -3.27
N GLY A 96 -15.88 25.79 -2.44
CA GLY A 96 -16.16 24.80 -1.39
C GLY A 96 -15.57 25.16 -0.04
N LYS A 97 -15.91 24.37 0.98
CA LYS A 97 -15.30 24.50 2.31
C LYS A 97 -13.86 23.96 2.23
N PRO A 98 -12.87 24.69 2.75
CA PRO A 98 -11.50 24.19 2.81
C PRO A 98 -11.42 22.97 3.71
N ARG A 99 -10.58 22.01 3.35
CA ARG A 99 -10.41 20.74 4.07
C ARG A 99 -9.32 20.85 5.13
N PHE A 100 -9.58 21.72 6.10
CA PHE A 100 -8.74 21.86 7.28
C PHE A 100 -9.28 21.01 8.43
N HIS A 101 -8.40 20.24 9.05
CA HIS A 101 -8.74 19.35 10.15
C HIS A 101 -7.65 19.39 11.22
N ASP A 102 -8.03 19.07 12.46
CA ASP A 102 -7.06 18.86 13.53
C ASP A 102 -6.18 17.63 13.25
N ILE A 103 -4.97 17.62 13.82
CA ILE A 103 -4.01 16.52 13.71
C ILE A 103 -4.62 15.20 14.15
N SER A 104 -5.39 15.19 15.24
CA SER A 104 -6.01 13.98 15.79
C SER A 104 -6.97 13.35 14.77
N TYR A 105 -7.80 14.18 14.14
CA TYR A 105 -8.72 13.74 13.10
C TYR A 105 -7.99 13.31 11.83
N GLY A 106 -6.97 14.08 11.42
CA GLY A 106 -6.15 13.77 10.25
C GLY A 106 -5.49 12.39 10.36
N VAL A 107 -4.84 12.11 11.49
CA VAL A 107 -4.16 10.83 11.77
C VAL A 107 -5.15 9.65 11.77
N GLU A 108 -6.30 9.80 12.43
CA GLU A 108 -7.34 8.76 12.42
C GLU A 108 -7.92 8.53 11.01
N ARG A 109 -7.94 9.57 10.17
CA ARG A 109 -8.41 9.45 8.79
C ARG A 109 -7.38 8.80 7.88
N ILE A 110 -6.08 9.07 8.07
CA ILE A 110 -4.98 8.37 7.37
C ILE A 110 -5.11 6.85 7.56
N ARG A 111 -5.41 6.42 8.79
CA ARG A 111 -5.60 5.00 9.13
C ARG A 111 -6.69 4.30 8.31
N LYS A 112 -7.72 5.03 7.89
CA LYS A 112 -8.84 4.48 7.08
C LYS A 112 -8.50 4.35 5.58
N GLY A 113 -7.32 4.79 5.17
CA GLY A 113 -6.83 4.74 3.80
C GLY A 113 -7.43 5.79 2.87
N LEU A 114 -6.89 5.88 1.65
CA LEU A 114 -7.31 6.81 0.60
C LEU A 114 -7.38 8.29 1.03
N PHE A 115 -6.58 8.66 2.03
CA PHE A 115 -6.50 10.01 2.57
C PHE A 115 -5.04 10.43 2.75
N ALA A 116 -4.72 11.65 2.34
CA ALA A 116 -3.40 12.25 2.50
C ALA A 116 -3.54 13.57 3.27
N PHE A 117 -2.71 13.72 4.30
CA PHE A 117 -2.81 14.81 5.27
C PHE A 117 -1.52 15.63 5.28
N HIS A 118 -1.62 16.92 4.98
CA HIS A 118 -0.52 17.86 5.03
C HIS A 118 -0.42 18.50 6.42
N SER A 119 0.70 18.31 7.12
CA SER A 119 0.96 18.90 8.45
C SER A 119 2.46 18.93 8.74
N ILE A 120 2.84 19.60 9.81
CA ILE A 120 4.14 19.39 10.46
C ILE A 120 4.28 17.92 10.83
N VAL A 121 5.42 17.33 10.48
CA VAL A 121 5.65 15.89 10.48
C VAL A 121 5.78 15.32 11.90
N GLU A 122 6.45 16.02 12.81
CA GLU A 122 6.72 15.56 14.18
C GLU A 122 5.46 15.23 15.02
N PRO A 123 4.45 16.10 15.15
CA PRO A 123 3.25 15.77 15.93
C PRO A 123 2.43 14.63 15.30
N VAL A 124 2.48 14.50 13.97
CA VAL A 124 1.86 13.37 13.25
C VAL A 124 2.58 12.08 13.59
N TYR A 125 3.92 12.05 13.55
CA TYR A 125 4.72 10.88 13.92
C TYR A 125 4.51 10.44 15.36
N ARG A 126 4.49 11.38 16.31
CA ARG A 126 4.17 11.07 17.71
C ARG A 126 2.82 10.37 17.82
N ARG A 127 1.78 10.91 17.17
CA ARG A 127 0.44 10.35 17.27
C ARG A 127 0.33 8.98 16.61
N ILE A 128 1.01 8.78 15.47
CA ILE A 128 1.08 7.48 14.79
C ILE A 128 1.77 6.45 15.68
N GLU A 129 2.87 6.80 16.34
CA GLU A 129 3.58 5.90 17.25
C GLU A 129 2.70 5.44 18.43
N GLU A 130 1.86 6.35 18.95
CA GLU A 130 0.93 6.06 20.05
C GLU A 130 -0.32 5.25 19.65
N THR A 131 -0.78 5.37 18.40
CA THR A 131 -2.11 4.86 18.00
C THR A 131 -2.09 3.73 16.99
N PHE A 132 -1.07 3.66 16.13
CA PHE A 132 -1.04 2.72 15.01
C PHE A 132 -0.37 1.42 15.42
N GLN A 133 -0.85 0.32 14.84
CA GLN A 133 -0.22 -0.98 14.93
C GLN A 133 1.01 -1.04 14.00
N GLU A 134 1.94 -1.96 14.26
CA GLU A 134 3.18 -2.09 13.47
C GLU A 134 2.92 -2.30 11.97
N ASN A 135 1.94 -3.11 11.60
CA ASN A 135 1.54 -3.32 10.21
C ASN A 135 1.00 -2.06 9.54
N GLU A 136 0.23 -1.23 10.27
CA GLU A 136 -0.31 0.03 9.77
C GLU A 136 0.81 1.05 9.55
N LYS A 137 1.86 1.03 10.39
CA LYS A 137 3.04 1.89 10.21
C LYS A 137 3.80 1.58 8.92
N CYS A 138 3.83 0.32 8.50
CA CYS A 138 4.55 -0.12 7.30
C CYS A 138 3.90 0.31 5.97
N ASP A 139 2.60 0.66 5.98
CA ASP A 139 1.88 1.12 4.78
C ASP A 139 1.86 2.66 4.64
N LEU A 140 2.49 3.37 5.60
CA LEU A 140 2.56 4.83 5.54
C LEU A 140 3.59 5.31 4.52
N THR A 141 3.14 6.20 3.65
CA THR A 141 3.99 6.93 2.71
C THR A 141 4.06 8.40 3.08
N GLU A 142 5.25 8.97 2.94
CA GLU A 142 5.52 10.39 3.18
C GLU A 142 5.92 11.01 1.85
N VAL A 143 5.34 12.15 1.53
CA VAL A 143 5.64 12.93 0.33
C VAL A 143 5.97 14.35 0.76
N ASP A 144 7.13 14.85 0.37
CA ASP A 144 7.52 16.23 0.68
C ASP A 144 6.71 17.21 -0.19
N TYR A 145 6.19 18.26 0.46
CA TYR A 145 5.42 19.33 -0.18
C TYR A 145 6.23 20.64 -0.24
N ILE A 146 6.93 21.01 0.84
CA ILE A 146 7.51 22.36 1.00
C ILE A 146 9.04 22.37 0.81
N ASN A 147 9.69 21.21 0.67
CA ASN A 147 11.16 21.11 0.67
C ASN A 147 11.76 21.84 1.87
N SER A 148 11.68 21.22 3.04
CA SER A 148 12.37 21.57 4.30
C SER A 148 12.53 23.08 4.58
N LEU A 149 11.59 23.66 5.32
CA LEU A 149 11.83 24.95 5.99
C LEU A 149 12.58 24.69 7.30
N ASP A 150 13.83 25.14 7.38
CA ASP A 150 14.51 25.27 8.68
C ASP A 150 13.74 26.30 9.52
N ALA A 151 13.30 25.89 10.72
CA ALA A 151 12.64 26.81 11.64
C ALA A 151 13.66 27.83 12.17
N PHE A 152 13.45 29.11 11.89
CA PHE A 152 14.28 30.20 12.40
C PHE A 152 13.58 30.93 13.55
N THR A 153 14.38 31.43 14.50
CA THR A 153 13.86 32.29 15.57
C THR A 153 13.70 33.72 15.03
N PRO A 154 12.47 34.28 14.99
CA PRO A 154 12.27 35.64 14.53
C PRO A 154 12.86 36.63 15.54
N VAL A 155 13.58 37.64 15.04
CA VAL A 155 14.15 38.73 15.85
C VAL A 155 13.69 40.06 15.27
N LYS A 156 13.38 41.03 16.13
CA LYS A 156 12.99 42.39 15.70
C LYS A 156 14.08 43.01 14.82
N LYS A 157 13.66 43.62 13.71
CA LYS A 157 14.54 44.42 12.84
C LYS A 157 15.21 45.52 13.69
N ASP A 158 16.52 45.66 13.52
CA ASP A 158 17.38 46.63 14.24
C ASP A 158 17.51 46.39 15.76
N SER A 159 17.30 45.16 16.23
CA SER A 159 17.61 44.79 17.61
C SER A 159 19.12 44.83 17.89
N PRO A 160 19.58 45.45 18.99
CA PRO A 160 20.99 45.46 19.37
C PRO A 160 21.53 44.05 19.69
N TYR A 161 20.64 43.08 19.96
CA TYR A 161 21.02 41.70 20.28
C TYR A 161 21.15 40.80 19.05
N LEU A 162 20.90 41.31 17.83
CA LEU A 162 20.86 40.50 16.63
C LEU A 162 22.17 39.75 16.38
N GLU A 163 23.31 40.44 16.51
CA GLU A 163 24.62 39.83 16.27
C GLU A 163 24.98 38.83 17.38
N LEU A 164 24.66 39.15 18.64
CA LEU A 164 24.86 38.24 19.77
C LEU A 164 24.09 36.93 19.58
N LEU A 165 22.81 37.01 19.21
CA LEU A 165 21.98 35.83 18.96
C LEU A 165 22.49 35.05 17.75
N ARG A 166 22.86 35.72 16.66
CA ARG A 166 23.39 35.09 15.45
C ARG A 166 24.64 34.27 15.73
N VAL A 167 25.62 34.83 16.46
CA VAL A 167 26.85 34.12 16.82
C VAL A 167 26.55 32.95 17.76
N SER A 168 25.68 33.16 18.75
CA SER A 168 25.29 32.11 19.71
C SER A 168 24.59 30.93 19.04
N TYR A 169 23.63 31.17 18.15
CA TYR A 169 22.93 30.10 17.43
C TYR A 169 23.85 29.32 16.48
N LYS A 170 24.80 30.00 15.82
CA LYS A 170 25.81 29.31 15.00
C LYS A 170 26.68 28.40 15.85
N HIS A 171 27.16 28.90 17.00
CA HIS A 171 27.95 28.08 17.92
C HIS A 171 27.19 26.86 18.43
N VAL A 172 25.91 27.02 18.82
CA VAL A 172 25.02 25.91 19.23
C VAL A 172 24.88 24.85 18.12
N ARG A 173 24.81 25.28 16.86
CA ARG A 173 24.74 24.38 15.70
C ARG A 173 26.08 23.70 15.42
N GLU A 174 27.19 24.42 15.49
CA GLU A 174 28.55 23.92 15.24
C GLU A 174 29.00 22.90 16.29
N VAL A 175 28.69 23.14 17.57
CA VAL A 175 28.97 22.19 18.66
C VAL A 175 28.03 20.98 18.61
N GLY A 176 26.97 21.02 17.79
CA GLY A 176 26.04 19.91 17.62
C GLY A 176 24.99 19.78 18.72
N ILE A 177 24.86 20.78 19.61
CA ILE A 177 23.84 20.80 20.67
C ILE A 177 22.44 20.68 20.07
N GLN A 178 22.18 21.43 18.99
CA GLN A 178 20.90 21.35 18.27
C GLN A 178 20.61 19.94 17.76
N ALA A 179 21.59 19.27 17.14
CA ALA A 179 21.44 17.91 16.64
C ALA A 179 21.19 16.90 17.76
N ALA A 180 21.88 17.05 18.90
CA ALA A 180 21.68 16.21 20.07
C ALA A 180 20.29 16.39 20.70
N LEU A 181 19.79 17.63 20.81
CA LEU A 181 18.45 17.94 21.29
C LEU A 181 17.39 17.39 20.34
N ASN A 182 17.54 17.59 19.04
CA ASN A 182 16.62 17.07 18.04
C ASN A 182 16.53 15.54 18.14
N LYS A 183 17.66 14.84 18.21
CA LYS A 183 17.68 13.38 18.38
C LYS A 183 17.03 12.91 19.69
N ARG A 184 17.05 13.72 20.75
CA ARG A 184 16.52 13.37 22.07
C ARG A 184 15.03 13.65 22.21
N TYR A 185 14.54 14.76 21.64
CA TYR A 185 13.18 15.24 21.86
C TYR A 185 12.26 15.06 20.66
N GLN A 186 12.78 15.11 19.43
CA GLN A 186 11.95 14.88 18.25
C GLN A 186 11.68 13.40 18.08
N VAL A 187 10.43 13.07 17.79
CA VAL A 187 10.03 11.71 17.46
C VAL A 187 10.58 11.39 16.07
N PRO A 188 11.45 10.37 15.93
CA PRO A 188 11.95 9.96 14.63
C PRO A 188 10.80 9.42 13.79
N LYS A 189 11.01 9.34 12.47
CA LYS A 189 10.07 8.66 11.58
C LYS A 189 9.77 7.25 12.13
N PRO A 190 8.48 6.88 12.32
CA PRO A 190 8.12 5.58 12.84
C PRO A 190 8.71 4.50 11.94
N ARG A 191 9.49 3.60 12.53
CA ARG A 191 10.13 2.50 11.82
C ARG A 191 9.21 1.29 11.88
N CYS A 192 9.05 0.65 10.73
CA CYS A 192 8.46 -0.69 10.64
C CYS A 192 9.54 -1.69 11.13
N GLU A 193 9.56 -2.01 12.43
CA GLU A 193 10.60 -2.88 13.03
C GLU A 193 10.47 -4.33 12.60
N SER A 194 9.25 -4.76 12.28
CA SER A 194 9.02 -6.06 11.68
C SER A 194 8.13 -5.91 10.45
N LYS A 195 8.56 -6.49 9.33
CA LYS A 195 7.63 -7.02 8.34
C LYS A 195 6.94 -8.24 8.94
N ALA A 196 6.34 -8.10 10.14
CA ALA A 196 5.47 -9.12 10.67
C ALA A 196 4.43 -9.36 9.58
N VAL A 197 4.35 -10.62 9.17
CA VAL A 197 3.36 -11.16 8.24
C VAL A 197 2.00 -10.80 8.84
N ALA A 198 1.51 -9.62 8.50
CA ALA A 198 0.21 -9.17 8.94
C ALA A 198 -0.77 -10.09 8.21
N PHE A 199 -1.50 -10.89 8.98
CA PHE A 199 -2.62 -11.65 8.46
C PHE A 199 -3.74 -10.66 8.14
N SER A 200 -3.59 -9.95 7.02
CA SER A 200 -4.67 -9.17 6.44
C SER A 200 -5.73 -10.17 5.98
N SER A 201 -6.95 -10.04 6.51
CA SER A 201 -8.07 -10.84 6.06
C SER A 201 -8.34 -10.51 4.60
N VAL A 202 -8.01 -11.44 3.71
CA VAL A 202 -8.25 -11.28 2.26
C VAL A 202 -9.75 -11.14 2.03
N GLY A 203 -10.15 -10.07 1.34
CA GLY A 203 -11.55 -9.79 1.08
C GLY A 203 -12.13 -10.74 0.05
N LEU A 204 -13.44 -10.99 0.10
CA LEU A 204 -14.12 -11.77 -0.93
C LEU A 204 -14.00 -11.14 -2.34
N LEU A 205 -13.80 -9.81 -2.38
CA LEU A 205 -13.57 -9.05 -3.61
C LEU A 205 -12.25 -9.41 -4.29
N ASP A 206 -11.20 -9.74 -3.52
CA ASP A 206 -9.90 -10.13 -4.06
C ASP A 206 -9.95 -11.52 -4.70
N LEU A 207 -10.88 -12.38 -4.24
CA LEU A 207 -11.15 -13.71 -4.77
C LEU A 207 -12.10 -13.73 -5.98
N ARG A 208 -12.64 -12.58 -6.37
CA ARG A 208 -13.57 -12.45 -7.51
C ARG A 208 -13.10 -13.14 -8.80
N PRO A 209 -11.85 -12.97 -9.29
CA PRO A 209 -11.42 -13.62 -10.54
C PRO A 209 -11.39 -15.15 -10.41
N VAL A 210 -11.06 -15.69 -9.22
CA VAL A 210 -11.05 -17.13 -8.96
C VAL A 210 -12.47 -17.71 -9.01
N LEU A 211 -13.43 -17.02 -8.38
CA LEU A 211 -14.84 -17.43 -8.41
C LEU A 211 -15.42 -17.41 -9.83
N ILE A 212 -15.07 -16.39 -10.62
CA ILE A 212 -15.48 -16.29 -12.02
C ILE A 212 -14.90 -17.43 -12.85
N MET A 213 -13.61 -17.75 -12.68
CA MET A 213 -12.96 -18.86 -13.37
C MET A 213 -13.62 -20.20 -13.04
N MET A 214 -13.98 -20.42 -11.76
CA MET A 214 -14.69 -21.63 -11.33
C MET A 214 -16.06 -21.76 -12.03
N MET A 215 -16.83 -20.68 -12.13
CA MET A 215 -18.12 -20.68 -12.83
C MET A 215 -17.97 -21.00 -14.32
N TYR A 216 -16.97 -20.44 -15.00
CA TYR A 216 -16.69 -20.77 -16.40
C TYR A 216 -16.27 -22.24 -16.57
N GLY A 217 -15.48 -22.79 -15.63
CA GLY A 217 -15.10 -24.20 -15.65
C GLY A 217 -16.30 -25.15 -15.55
N VAL A 218 -17.26 -24.84 -14.67
CA VAL A 218 -18.51 -25.60 -14.53
C VAL A 218 -19.40 -25.47 -15.76
N ALA A 219 -19.52 -24.26 -16.33
CA ALA A 219 -20.29 -24.06 -17.55
C ALA A 219 -19.71 -24.84 -18.74
N LEU A 220 -18.38 -24.83 -18.89
CA LEU A 220 -17.68 -25.55 -19.95
C LEU A 220 -17.83 -27.07 -19.80
N SER A 221 -17.73 -27.60 -18.58
CA SER A 221 -17.90 -29.04 -18.35
C SER A 221 -19.32 -29.51 -18.67
N LEU A 222 -20.35 -28.72 -18.30
CA LEU A 222 -21.73 -28.99 -18.68
C LEU A 222 -21.94 -28.92 -20.20
N ALA A 223 -21.31 -27.96 -20.88
CA ALA A 223 -21.39 -27.86 -22.34
C ALA A 223 -20.76 -29.08 -23.04
N ILE A 224 -19.61 -29.54 -22.56
CA ILE A 224 -18.96 -30.76 -23.08
C ILE A 224 -19.84 -31.98 -22.84
N LEU A 225 -20.40 -32.14 -21.64
CA LEU A 225 -21.30 -33.24 -21.31
C LEU A 225 -22.53 -33.26 -22.23
N LEU A 226 -23.16 -32.10 -22.47
CA LEU A 226 -24.29 -32.01 -23.39
C LEU A 226 -23.88 -32.37 -24.83
N ALA A 227 -22.70 -31.90 -25.28
CA ALA A 227 -22.19 -32.24 -26.60
C ALA A 227 -21.94 -33.76 -26.74
N GLU A 228 -21.36 -34.40 -25.73
CA GLU A 228 -21.15 -35.86 -25.70
C GLU A 228 -22.47 -36.63 -25.78
N ILE A 229 -23.50 -36.21 -25.04
CA ILE A 229 -24.83 -36.84 -25.07
C ILE A 229 -25.48 -36.69 -26.45
N ILE A 230 -25.36 -35.52 -27.08
CA ILE A 230 -25.90 -35.27 -28.43
C ILE A 230 -25.18 -36.16 -29.45
N VAL A 231 -23.85 -36.23 -29.41
CA VAL A 231 -23.06 -37.08 -30.31
C VAL A 231 -23.41 -38.56 -30.10
N PHE A 232 -23.56 -39.01 -28.86
CA PHE A 232 -23.95 -40.37 -28.54
C PHE A 232 -25.32 -40.72 -29.15
N LYS A 233 -26.32 -39.85 -28.97
CA LYS A 233 -27.66 -40.05 -29.55
C LYS A 233 -27.66 -40.05 -31.08
N ILE A 234 -26.89 -39.16 -31.72
CA ILE A 234 -26.78 -39.14 -33.19
C ILE A 234 -26.16 -40.44 -33.71
N LYS A 235 -25.14 -40.96 -33.01
CA LYS A 235 -24.47 -42.21 -33.39
C LYS A 235 -25.38 -43.42 -33.22
N GLU A 236 -26.22 -43.45 -32.18
CA GLU A 236 -27.23 -44.48 -31.96
C GLU A 236 -28.34 -44.46 -33.02
N TYR A 237 -28.81 -43.27 -33.42
CA TYR A 237 -29.76 -43.12 -34.53
C TYR A 237 -29.20 -43.61 -35.87
N ASN A 238 -27.93 -43.33 -36.17
CA ASN A 238 -27.28 -43.80 -37.40
C ASN A 238 -26.99 -45.31 -37.40
N CYS A 239 -26.92 -45.97 -36.24
CA CYS A 239 -26.69 -47.41 -36.15
C CYS A 239 -27.98 -48.23 -36.30
N ASN A 240 -29.14 -47.67 -35.97
CA ASN A 240 -30.45 -48.33 -36.14
C ASN A 240 -31.00 -48.28 -37.57
N PHE A 241 -30.35 -47.56 -38.49
CA PHE A 241 -30.79 -47.40 -39.88
C PHE A 241 -30.01 -48.27 -40.89
N HIS A 242 -29.13 -49.14 -40.41
CA HIS A 242 -28.32 -50.09 -41.20
C HIS A 242 -28.58 -51.52 -40.75
#